data_AF-A0A497TGA4-F1
#
_entry.id   AF-A0A497TGA4-F1
#
_cell.length_a   1.000
_cell.length_b   1.000
_cell.length_c   1.000
_cell.angle_alpha   90.00
_cell.angle_beta   90.00
_cell.angle_gamma   90.00
#
_symmetry.space_group_name_H-M   'P 1'
#
loop_
_entity.id
_entity.type
_entity.pdbx_description
1 polymer ?
#
loop_
_entity_poly.entity_id
_entity_poly.type
_entity_poly.pdbx_seq_one_letter_code
_entity_poly.pdbx_strand_id
1 'polypeptide(L)' 'MAFSLLVRLQKWSGWALIPVIIIYLITGYSLAGRYGLHKIFDLRLSLVLHSNLDLLLIFLLILHVIPSIIFFLRRRR' A
#
# COMPACT_ATOMS: atom_id res chain seq x y z
N MET A 1 18.31 -14.94 -14.48
CA MET A 1 16.90 -15.25 -14.10
C MET A 1 16.43 -14.45 -12.87
N ALA A 2 17.19 -14.33 -11.77
CA ALA A 2 16.74 -13.60 -10.58
C ALA A 2 16.46 -12.09 -10.79
N PHE A 3 17.23 -11.42 -11.65
CA PHE A 3 17.07 -9.99 -11.92
C PHE A 3 15.71 -9.65 -12.57
N SER A 4 15.21 -10.50 -13.46
CA SER A 4 13.91 -10.27 -14.12
C SER A 4 12.73 -10.49 -13.18
N LEU A 5 12.86 -11.38 -12.19
CA LEU A 5 11.85 -11.60 -11.15
C LEU A 5 11.73 -10.39 -10.21
N LEU A 6 12.86 -9.84 -9.75
CA LEU A 6 12.88 -8.63 -8.90
C LEU A 6 12.25 -7.41 -9.60
N VAL A 7 12.53 -7.22 -10.89
CA VAL A 7 11.93 -6.11 -11.66
C VAL A 7 10.41 -6.32 -11.84
N ARG A 8 9.98 -7.55 -12.11
CA ARG A 8 8.55 -7.88 -12.19
C ARG A 8 7.87 -7.64 -10.84
N LEU A 9 8.43 -8.15 -9.75
CA LEU A 9 7.93 -7.93 -8.38
C LEU A 9 7.81 -6.44 -8.06
N GLN A 10 8.81 -5.63 -8.41
CA GLN A 10 8.76 -4.19 -8.19
C GLN A 10 7.60 -3.52 -8.95
N LYS A 11 7.37 -3.89 -10.21
CA LYS A 11 6.25 -3.36 -11.01
C LYS A 11 4.90 -3.78 -10.45
N TRP A 12 4.72 -5.07 -10.18
CA TRP A 12 3.46 -5.61 -9.67
C TRP A 12 3.13 -5.05 -8.28
N SER A 13 4.11 -4.97 -7.38
CA SER A 13 3.93 -4.38 -6.05
C SER A 13 3.58 -2.90 -6.11
N GLY A 14 4.19 -2.13 -7.02
CA GLY A 14 3.83 -0.72 -7.23
C GLY A 14 2.38 -0.57 -7.69
N TRP A 15 1.96 -1.36 -8.67
CA TRP A 15 0.57 -1.36 -9.15
C TRP A 15 -0.43 -1.82 -8.07
N ALA A 16 -0.07 -2.78 -7.22
CA ALA A 16 -0.90 -3.22 -6.11
C ALA A 16 -0.96 -2.20 -4.97
N LEU A 17 0.13 -1.48 -4.70
CA LEU A 17 0.21 -0.45 -3.65
C LEU A 17 -0.75 0.70 -3.90
N ILE A 18 -0.89 1.16 -5.15
CA ILE A 18 -1.72 2.32 -5.50
C ILE A 18 -3.18 2.17 -4.98
N PRO A 19 -3.95 1.13 -5.37
CA PRO A 19 -5.32 0.98 -4.89
C PRO A 19 -5.39 0.73 -3.38
N VAL A 20 -4.43 -0.02 -2.81
CA VAL A 20 -4.41 -0.30 -1.37
C VAL A 20 -4.21 0.98 -0.56
N ILE A 21 -3.28 1.84 -0.96
CA ILE A 21 -3.07 3.15 -0.33
C ILE A 21 -4.32 4.01 -0.45
N ILE A 22 -4.95 4.07 -1.62
CA ILE A 22 -6.17 4.87 -1.83
C ILE A 22 -7.28 4.41 -0.88
N ILE A 23 -7.56 3.11 -0.80
CA ILE A 23 -8.61 2.56 0.07
C ILE A 23 -8.25 2.79 1.55
N TYR A 24 -6.99 2.60 1.93
CA TYR A 24 -6.52 2.84 3.29
C TYR A 24 -6.67 4.30 3.71
N LEU A 25 -6.37 5.25 2.83
CA LEU A 25 -6.55 6.68 3.08
C LEU A 25 -8.03 7.06 3.17
N ILE A 26 -8.88 6.56 2.28
CA ILE A 26 -10.33 6.83 2.31
C ILE A 26 -10.93 6.35 3.64
N THR A 27 -10.61 5.13 4.06
CA THR A 27 -11.09 4.58 5.33
C THR A 27 -10.54 5.34 6.53
N GLY A 28 -9.27 5.76 6.49
CA GLY A 28 -8.68 6.62 7.53
C GLY A 28 -9.34 8.00 7.64
N TYR A 29 -9.63 8.64 6.51
CA TYR A 29 -10.34 9.94 6.52
C TYR A 29 -11.80 9.81 6.95
N SER A 30 -12.46 8.70 6.61
CA SER A 30 -13.79 8.36 7.12
C SER A 30 -13.78 8.26 8.65
N LEU A 31 -12.84 7.47 9.21
CA LEU A 31 -12.67 7.32 10.66
C LEU A 31 -12.34 8.64 11.37
N ALA A 32 -11.53 9.49 10.74
CA ALA A 32 -11.19 10.82 11.26
C ALA A 32 -12.33 11.84 11.14
N GLY A 33 -13.49 11.46 10.58
CA GLY A 33 -14.63 12.35 10.38
C GLY A 33 -14.40 13.44 9.32
N ARG A 34 -13.32 13.36 8.54
CA ARG A 34 -12.91 14.42 7.61
C ARG A 34 -13.63 14.33 6.27
N TYR A 35 -13.74 15.48 5.58
CA TYR A 35 -14.31 15.60 4.23
C TYR A 35 -15.74 15.04 4.07
N GLY A 36 -16.49 14.88 5.17
CA GLY A 36 -17.83 14.31 5.15
C GLY A 36 -17.89 12.80 4.88
N LEU A 37 -16.75 12.10 4.80
CA LEU A 37 -16.70 10.67 4.45
C LEU A 37 -17.39 9.77 5.48
N HIS A 38 -17.42 10.18 6.75
CA HIS A 38 -18.17 9.49 7.83
C HIS A 38 -19.69 9.41 7.58
N LYS A 39 -20.23 10.21 6.67
CA LYS A 39 -21.66 10.16 6.28
C LYS A 39 -21.92 9.20 5.12
N ILE A 40 -20.86 8.85 4.38
CA ILE A 40 -20.94 8.03 3.17
C ILE A 40 -20.61 6.58 3.52
N PHE A 41 -19.65 6.37 4.42
CA PHE A 41 -19.20 5.06 4.85
C PHE A 41 -19.58 4.80 6.30
N ASP A 42 -20.09 3.60 6.55
CA ASP A 42 -20.33 3.12 7.91
C ASP A 42 -19.02 3.12 8.72
N LEU A 43 -19.09 3.59 9.96
CA LEU A 43 -17.92 3.73 10.84
C LEU A 43 -17.32 2.35 11.14
N ARG A 44 -18.17 1.35 11.38
CA ARG A 44 -17.72 -0.02 11.69
C ARG A 44 -17.05 -0.64 10.47
N LEU A 45 -17.62 -0.49 9.28
CA LEU A 45 -17.01 -0.93 8.04
C LEU A 45 -15.66 -0.23 7.79
N SER A 46 -15.59 1.09 8.00
CA SER A 46 -14.34 1.86 7.84
C SER A 46 -13.26 1.35 8.79
N LEU A 47 -13.61 1.03 10.03
CA LEU A 47 -12.69 0.49 11.04
C LEU A 47 -12.15 -0.88 10.63
N VAL A 48 -13.05 -1.81 10.27
CA VAL A 48 -12.67 -3.18 9.87
C VAL A 48 -11.79 -3.16 8.63
N LEU A 49 -12.10 -2.33 7.63
CA LEU A 49 -11.24 -2.24 6.45
C LEU A 49 -9.88 -1.62 6.78
N HIS A 50 -9.86 -0.50 7.51
CA HIS A 50 -8.62 0.20 7.83
C HIS A 50 -7.67 -0.69 8.66
N SER A 51 -8.19 -1.41 9.65
CA SER A 51 -7.41 -2.28 10.54
C SER A 51 -6.98 -3.61 9.94
N ASN A 52 -7.50 -3.99 8.77
CA ASN A 52 -7.04 -5.19 8.05
C ASN A 52 -6.11 -4.82 6.90
N LEU A 53 -6.26 -3.60 6.37
CA LEU A 53 -5.43 -3.09 5.28
C LEU A 53 -4.05 -2.61 5.76
N ASP A 54 -3.88 -2.31 7.04
CA ASP A 54 -2.60 -1.88 7.62
C ASP A 54 -1.49 -2.93 7.41
N LEU A 55 -1.73 -4.20 7.77
CA LEU A 55 -0.77 -5.29 7.60
C LEU A 55 -0.49 -5.56 6.12
N LEU A 56 -1.54 -5.57 5.29
CA LEU A 56 -1.39 -5.75 3.85
C LEU A 56 -0.56 -4.60 3.23
N LEU A 57 -0.83 -3.37 3.64
CA LEU A 57 -0.12 -2.18 3.19
C LEU A 57 1.36 -2.25 3.58
N ILE A 58 1.66 -2.57 4.85
CA ILE A 58 3.04 -2.72 5.35
C ILE A 58 3.77 -3.81 4.55
N PHE A 59 3.13 -4.97 4.36
CA PHE A 59 3.72 -6.06 3.59
C PHE A 59 4.04 -5.66 2.15
N LEU A 60 3.08 -5.06 1.44
CA LEU A 60 3.28 -4.59 0.06
C LEU A 60 4.34 -3.50 -0.02
N LEU A 61 4.39 -2.59 0.95
CA LEU A 61 5.38 -1.53 1.02
C LEU A 61 6.79 -2.10 1.16
N ILE A 62 6.99 -3.05 2.08
CA ILE A 62 8.28 -3.74 2.25
C ILE A 62 8.68 -4.44 0.95
N LEU A 63 7.74 -5.18 0.34
CA LEU A 63 7.97 -5.92 -0.89
C LEU A 63 8.30 -5.00 -2.07
N HIS A 64 7.84 -3.76 -2.07
CA HIS A 64 8.17 -2.76 -3.07
C HIS A 64 9.50 -2.02 -2.80
N VAL A 65 9.75 -1.65 -1.54
CA VAL A 65 10.89 -0.82 -1.14
C VAL A 65 12.19 -1.61 -1.13
N ILE A 66 12.19 -2.85 -0.61
CA ILE A 66 13.43 -3.65 -0.51
C ILE A 66 14.08 -3.87 -1.90
N PRO A 67 13.36 -4.36 -2.93
CA PRO A 67 13.95 -4.50 -4.27
C PRO A 67 14.43 -3.17 -4.84
N SER A 68 13.69 -2.07 -4.59
CA SER A 68 14.04 -0.74 -5.07
C SER A 68 15.38 -0.26 -4.49
N ILE A 69 15.60 -0.49 -3.18
CA ILE A 69 16.88 -0.19 -2.52
C ILE A 69 18.00 -1.08 -3.08
N ILE A 70 17.76 -2.38 -3.25
CA ILE A 70 18.74 -3.31 -3.82
C ILE A 70 19.16 -2.88 -5.23
N PHE A 71 18.20 -2.50 -6.08
CA PHE A 71 18.49 -2.01 -7.43
C PHE A 71 19.29 -0.71 -7.41
N PHE A 72 18.93 0.23 -6.53
CA PHE A 72 19.67 1.49 -6.40
C PHE A 72 21.13 1.27 -5.97
N LEU A 73 21.36 0.41 -4.97
CA LEU A 73 22.71 0.08 -4.50
C LEU A 73 23.53 -0.67 -5.54
N ARG A 74 22.93 -1.61 -6.28
CA ARG A 74 23.60 -2.35 -7.34
C ARG A 74 23.92 -1.50 -8.57
N ARG A 75 23.12 -0.47 -8.87
CA ARG A 75 23.37 0.46 -9.98
C ARG A 75 24.54 1.43 -9.70
N ARG A 76 24.87 1.66 -8.43
CA ARG A 76 25.96 2.57 -8.02
C ARG A 76 27.33 1.89 -7.83
N ARG A 77 27.42 0.57 -8.00
CA ARG A 77 28.68 -0.16 -8.11
C ARG A 77 28.97 -0.44 -9.57
#